data_AF-A0A2H3BXT3-F1
#
_entry.id   AF-A0A2H3BXT3-F1
#
_cell.length_a   1.000
_cell.length_b   1.000
_cell.length_c   1.000
_cell.angle_alpha   90.00
_cell.angle_beta   90.00
_cell.angle_gamma   90.00
#
_symmetry.space_group_name_H-M   'P 1'
#
loop_
_entity.id
_entity.type
_entity.pdbx_description
1 polymer ?
#
loop_
_entity_poly.entity_id
_entity_poly.type
_entity_poly.pdbx_seq_one_letter_code
_entity_poly.pdbx_strand_id
1 'polypeptide(L)'
;RTMRMIHETAEPIHTDLATEALPSTKGAYSALNFREPDAEREYMVNELLALGFSEVPWEGYDPRPIVDRCGRIVAVMAGQPHDPTYSATCMDAYDEIMAEGEGANFHRASKHRRGTFPAVNMGISYGKGQKVPARLQNGVLAAIVSRLVGSEAVIQMATYASASYNLWAPHLHSHYEEHLKSLYNKLPHLQSNFPRSVFPCAAFNF
;
A
#
# COMPACT_ATOMS: atom_id res chain seq x y z
N ARG A 1 -4.21 -24.35 6.96
CA ARG A 1 -4.11 -24.66 8.42
C ARG A 1 -3.41 -23.52 9.18
N THR A 2 -2.27 -23.00 8.69
CA THR A 2 -1.54 -21.87 9.30
C THR A 2 -2.27 -20.52 9.21
N MET A 3 -2.89 -20.19 8.07
CA MET A 3 -3.63 -18.91 7.92
C MET A 3 -4.81 -18.81 8.88
N ARG A 4 -5.58 -19.89 9.05
CA ARG A 4 -6.72 -19.93 9.99
C ARG A 4 -6.27 -19.66 11.43
N MET A 5 -5.13 -20.22 11.86
CA MET A 5 -4.57 -19.95 13.18
C MET A 5 -4.19 -18.49 13.37
N ILE A 6 -3.57 -17.82 12.38
CA ILE A 6 -3.18 -16.40 12.54
C ILE A 6 -4.40 -15.49 12.65
N HIS A 7 -5.47 -15.76 11.89
CA HIS A 7 -6.76 -15.06 12.05
C HIS A 7 -7.40 -15.34 13.42
N GLU A 8 -7.22 -16.55 13.96
CA GLU A 8 -7.76 -16.98 15.25
C GLU A 8 -6.91 -16.52 16.45
N THR A 9 -5.62 -16.21 16.26
CA THR A 9 -4.69 -15.78 17.33
C THR A 9 -4.42 -14.29 17.35
N ALA A 10 -4.67 -13.57 16.26
CA ALA A 10 -4.55 -12.11 16.25
C ALA A 10 -5.72 -11.47 17.00
N GLU A 11 -5.44 -10.46 17.82
CA GLU A 11 -6.48 -9.74 18.56
C GLU A 11 -7.12 -8.66 17.67
N PRO A 12 -8.40 -8.81 17.27
CA PRO A 12 -9.06 -7.87 16.38
C PRO A 12 -9.44 -6.57 17.10
N ILE A 13 -9.40 -5.47 16.35
CA ILE A 13 -9.99 -4.18 16.74
C ILE A 13 -11.39 -4.12 16.16
N HIS A 14 -12.39 -4.14 17.03
CA HIS A 14 -13.79 -4.07 16.63
C HIS A 14 -14.22 -2.62 16.39
N THR A 15 -14.98 -2.41 15.33
CA THR A 15 -15.58 -1.12 14.97
C THR A 15 -17.07 -1.29 14.71
N ASP A 16 -17.84 -0.21 14.88
CA ASP A 16 -19.26 -0.19 14.51
C ASP A 16 -19.48 0.05 13.00
N LEU A 17 -18.41 0.00 12.20
CA LEU A 17 -18.47 0.26 10.77
C LEU A 17 -19.45 -0.70 10.08
N ALA A 18 -20.34 -0.13 9.28
CA ALA A 18 -21.25 -0.87 8.43
C ALA A 18 -20.71 -0.89 6.99
N THR A 19 -19.77 -1.78 6.67
CA THR A 19 -19.08 -1.81 5.36
C THR A 19 -20.04 -1.88 4.18
N GLU A 20 -21.14 -2.63 4.31
CA GLU A 20 -22.20 -2.75 3.28
C GLU A 20 -22.92 -1.43 2.98
N ALA A 21 -22.94 -0.50 3.92
CA ALA A 21 -23.58 0.80 3.75
C ALA A 21 -22.62 1.84 3.12
N LEU A 22 -21.34 1.50 2.92
CA LEU A 22 -20.37 2.43 2.37
C LEU A 22 -20.66 2.71 0.89
N PRO A 23 -20.67 4.00 0.49
CA PRO A 23 -20.98 4.37 -0.87
C PRO A 23 -19.86 3.94 -1.83
N SER A 24 -20.23 3.19 -2.86
CA SER A 24 -19.30 2.74 -3.92
C SER A 24 -19.84 3.03 -5.31
N THR A 25 -18.92 3.08 -6.28
CA THR A 25 -19.27 3.14 -7.70
C THR A 25 -20.01 1.88 -8.13
N LYS A 26 -20.72 1.90 -9.27
CA LYS A 26 -21.50 0.76 -9.78
C LYS A 26 -20.70 -0.55 -9.91
N GLY A 27 -19.38 -0.46 -10.10
CA GLY A 27 -18.50 -1.62 -10.18
C GLY A 27 -17.95 -2.09 -8.83
N ALA A 28 -18.23 -1.40 -7.73
CA ALA A 28 -17.72 -1.66 -6.36
C ALA A 28 -16.18 -1.66 -6.22
N TYR A 29 -15.41 -1.44 -7.29
CA TYR A 29 -13.94 -1.33 -7.25
C TYR A 29 -13.42 0.02 -6.73
N SER A 30 -14.30 1.00 -6.54
CA SER A 30 -13.93 2.33 -6.05
C SER A 30 -15.02 2.89 -5.18
N ALA A 31 -14.64 3.48 -4.05
CA ALA A 31 -15.53 4.27 -3.21
C ALA A 31 -16.02 5.51 -3.97
N LEU A 32 -17.20 6.03 -3.62
CA LEU A 32 -17.62 7.34 -4.11
C LEU A 32 -16.77 8.43 -3.45
N ASN A 33 -16.53 9.51 -4.18
CA ASN A 33 -15.81 10.66 -3.63
C ASN A 33 -16.62 11.27 -2.49
N PHE A 34 -16.05 11.23 -1.29
CA PHE A 34 -16.51 11.99 -0.15
C PHE A 34 -15.58 13.20 0.04
N ARG A 35 -16.14 14.40 0.18
CA ARG A 35 -15.37 15.60 0.55
C ARG A 35 -15.50 15.78 2.05
N GLU A 36 -14.47 15.38 2.77
CA GLU A 36 -14.32 15.70 4.18
C GLU A 36 -14.03 17.20 4.31
N PRO A 37 -14.87 17.97 5.02
CA PRO A 37 -14.52 19.33 5.45
C PRO A 37 -13.22 19.26 6.26
N ASP A 38 -12.29 20.18 6.01
CA ASP A 38 -11.01 20.23 6.72
C ASP A 38 -10.10 19.00 6.55
N ALA A 39 -10.20 18.28 5.43
CA ALA A 39 -9.31 17.15 5.12
C ALA A 39 -7.80 17.46 5.16
N GLU A 40 -7.43 18.75 5.11
CA GLU A 40 -6.04 19.22 5.20
C GLU A 40 -5.63 19.68 6.61
N ARG A 41 -6.55 19.67 7.57
CA ARG A 41 -6.26 20.07 8.95
C ARG A 41 -5.44 18.97 9.63
N GLU A 42 -4.34 19.39 10.24
CA GLU A 42 -3.59 18.57 11.18
C GLU A 42 -4.28 18.64 12.55
N TYR A 43 -4.45 17.47 13.17
CA TYR A 43 -5.06 17.35 14.49
C TYR A 43 -4.01 16.84 15.47
N MET A 44 -3.95 17.47 16.63
CA MET A 44 -3.27 16.92 17.79
C MET A 44 -4.04 15.73 18.34
N VAL A 45 -3.35 14.82 19.03
CA VAL A 45 -3.95 13.61 19.59
C VAL A 45 -5.13 13.92 20.50
N ASN A 46 -5.01 14.92 21.37
CA ASN A 46 -6.10 15.35 22.26
C ASN A 46 -7.32 15.90 21.50
N GLU A 47 -7.14 16.50 20.33
CA GLU A 47 -8.25 16.94 19.47
C GLU A 47 -8.98 15.74 18.88
N LEU A 48 -8.26 14.71 18.43
CA LEU A 48 -8.85 13.46 17.93
C LEU A 48 -9.62 12.74 19.04
N LEU A 49 -9.06 12.67 20.25
CA LEU A 49 -9.77 12.10 21.41
C LEU A 49 -11.05 12.88 21.72
N ALA A 50 -11.00 14.22 21.67
CA ALA A 50 -12.18 15.06 21.87
C ALA A 50 -13.25 14.88 20.76
N LEU A 51 -12.85 14.46 19.56
CA LEU A 51 -13.73 14.09 18.44
C LEU A 51 -14.28 12.66 18.55
N GLY A 52 -13.91 11.90 19.59
CA GLY A 52 -14.38 10.53 19.83
C GLY A 52 -13.56 9.45 19.16
N PHE A 53 -12.38 9.79 18.61
CA PHE A 53 -11.42 8.76 18.19
C PHE A 53 -10.86 8.02 19.40
N SER A 54 -10.41 6.79 19.17
CA SER A 54 -9.75 5.96 20.18
C SER A 54 -8.30 5.73 19.78
N GLU A 55 -7.40 5.81 20.75
CA GLU A 55 -6.03 5.36 20.58
C GLU A 55 -5.95 3.84 20.70
N VAL A 56 -5.20 3.23 19.78
CA VAL A 56 -4.91 1.80 19.80
C VAL A 56 -3.41 1.64 20.02
N PRO A 57 -2.98 1.21 21.23
CA PRO A 57 -1.58 0.90 21.49
C PRO A 57 -1.11 -0.22 20.56
N TRP A 58 -0.03 0.01 19.84
CA TRP A 58 0.52 -0.97 18.92
C TRP A 58 2.02 -0.76 18.71
N GLU A 59 2.80 -1.78 19.07
CA GLU A 59 4.27 -1.76 18.97
C GLU A 59 4.79 -2.09 17.55
N GLY A 60 3.91 -2.41 16.60
CA GLY A 60 4.30 -2.71 15.22
C GLY A 60 4.76 -4.16 14.96
N TYR A 61 4.74 -5.04 15.98
CA TYR A 61 5.19 -6.43 15.85
C TYR A 61 4.08 -7.38 15.45
N ASP A 62 3.09 -7.53 16.33
CA ASP A 62 2.00 -8.47 16.13
C ASP A 62 0.92 -7.88 15.23
N PRO A 63 0.29 -8.69 14.36
CA PRO A 63 -0.78 -8.20 13.52
C PRO A 63 -2.03 -7.88 14.33
N ARG A 64 -2.73 -6.81 13.95
CA ARG A 64 -4.00 -6.37 14.53
C ARG A 64 -5.00 -6.11 13.40
N PRO A 65 -5.89 -7.07 13.07
CA PRO A 65 -6.93 -6.84 12.09
C PRO A 65 -7.98 -5.86 12.63
N ILE A 66 -8.46 -4.96 11.79
CA ILE A 66 -9.58 -4.06 12.08
C ILE A 66 -10.81 -4.65 11.41
N VAL A 67 -11.83 -4.93 12.21
CA VAL A 67 -13.06 -5.58 11.75
C VAL A 67 -14.26 -4.66 11.86
N ASP A 68 -15.17 -4.81 10.90
CA ASP A 68 -16.46 -4.13 10.90
C ASP A 68 -17.44 -4.77 11.89
N ARG A 69 -18.64 -4.20 12.00
CA ARG A 69 -19.69 -4.68 12.93
C ARG A 69 -20.14 -6.13 12.68
N CYS A 70 -19.82 -6.69 11.52
CA CYS A 70 -20.14 -8.06 11.12
C CYS A 70 -18.93 -9.00 11.22
N GLY A 71 -17.79 -8.53 11.76
CA GLY A 71 -16.55 -9.30 11.87
C GLY A 71 -15.77 -9.42 10.57
N ARG A 72 -16.07 -8.62 9.54
CA ARG A 72 -15.30 -8.61 8.28
C ARG A 72 -14.07 -7.74 8.43
N ILE A 73 -12.92 -8.24 7.99
CA ILE A 73 -11.68 -7.49 7.99
C ILE A 73 -11.77 -6.38 6.94
N VAL A 74 -11.61 -5.12 7.39
CA VAL A 74 -11.63 -3.94 6.54
C VAL A 74 -10.26 -3.27 6.39
N ALA A 75 -9.38 -3.49 7.37
CA ALA A 75 -7.99 -3.07 7.36
C ALA A 75 -7.17 -4.00 8.26
N VAL A 76 -5.85 -4.02 8.08
CA VAL A 76 -4.95 -4.79 8.94
C VAL A 76 -3.69 -3.99 9.21
N MET A 77 -3.36 -3.84 10.48
CA MET A 77 -2.01 -3.45 10.90
C MET A 77 -1.18 -4.74 10.89
N ALA A 78 -0.42 -4.97 9.82
CA ALA A 78 0.12 -6.31 9.49
C ALA A 78 1.26 -6.78 10.40
N GLY A 79 1.85 -5.87 11.16
CA GLY A 79 3.02 -6.17 11.99
C GLY A 79 4.30 -6.15 11.16
N GLN A 80 5.24 -6.98 11.60
CA GLN A 80 6.47 -7.25 10.88
C GLN A 80 6.77 -8.77 10.87
N PRO A 81 7.62 -9.28 9.95
CA PRO A 81 8.01 -10.68 10.00
C PRO A 81 8.84 -10.97 11.27
N HIS A 82 8.95 -12.25 11.64
CA HIS A 82 9.86 -12.71 12.71
C HIS A 82 11.32 -12.69 12.23
N ASP A 83 11.77 -11.54 11.75
CA ASP A 83 13.11 -11.26 11.29
C ASP A 83 13.59 -10.00 12.02
N PRO A 84 14.59 -10.12 12.92
CA PRO A 84 15.08 -8.97 13.69
C PRO A 84 15.75 -7.91 12.81
N THR A 85 16.11 -8.23 11.57
CA THR A 85 16.72 -7.28 10.63
C THR A 85 15.69 -6.47 9.87
N TYR A 86 14.42 -6.87 9.86
CA TYR A 86 13.40 -6.24 9.01
C TYR A 86 13.20 -4.74 9.31
N SER A 87 13.23 -4.34 10.58
CA SER A 87 13.11 -2.92 10.92
C SER A 87 14.31 -2.11 10.39
N ALA A 88 15.52 -2.67 10.42
CA ALA A 88 16.70 -2.04 9.82
C ALA A 88 16.57 -1.98 8.30
N THR A 89 16.12 -3.06 7.65
CA THR A 89 15.80 -3.06 6.21
C THR A 89 14.81 -1.95 5.83
N CYS A 90 13.78 -1.71 6.65
CA CYS A 90 12.83 -0.62 6.38
C CYS A 90 13.49 0.76 6.47
N MET A 91 14.43 0.93 7.39
CA MET A 91 15.23 2.16 7.48
C MET A 91 16.20 2.30 6.31
N ASP A 92 16.85 1.21 5.87
CA ASP A 92 17.71 1.22 4.69
C ASP A 92 16.92 1.64 3.44
N ALA A 93 15.71 1.10 3.26
CA ALA A 93 14.83 1.50 2.17
C ALA A 93 14.42 2.98 2.26
N TYR A 94 14.15 3.48 3.47
CA TYR A 94 13.87 4.90 3.68
C TYR A 94 15.08 5.76 3.28
N ASP A 95 16.27 5.44 3.79
CA ASP A 95 17.50 6.19 3.51
C ASP A 95 17.83 6.19 2.01
N GLU A 96 17.67 5.05 1.32
CA GLU A 96 17.85 4.95 -0.11
C GLU A 96 16.82 5.79 -0.89
N ILE A 97 15.54 5.75 -0.51
CA ILE A 97 14.51 6.59 -1.13
C ILE A 97 14.86 8.07 -0.97
N MET A 98 15.20 8.51 0.23
CA MET A 98 15.52 9.91 0.50
C MET A 98 16.78 10.36 -0.24
N ALA A 99 17.85 9.57 -0.24
CA ALA A 99 19.09 9.87 -0.95
C ALA A 99 18.88 10.00 -2.46
N GLU A 100 18.08 9.11 -3.05
CA GLU A 100 17.69 9.20 -4.46
C GLU A 100 16.85 10.44 -4.74
N GLY A 101 16.00 10.85 -3.80
CA GLY A 101 15.17 12.04 -3.88
C GLY A 101 15.95 13.34 -3.88
N GLU A 102 16.98 13.45 -3.02
CA GLU A 102 17.91 14.58 -3.00
C GLU A 102 18.64 14.73 -4.34
N GLY A 103 19.03 13.61 -4.96
CA GLY A 103 19.67 13.59 -6.28
C GLY A 103 18.72 13.88 -7.46
N ALA A 104 17.40 13.82 -7.25
CA ALA A 104 16.39 13.90 -8.31
C ALA A 104 16.09 15.32 -8.81
N ASN A 105 16.54 16.36 -8.10
CA ASN A 105 16.27 17.77 -8.42
C ASN A 105 14.79 18.03 -8.77
N PHE A 106 13.86 17.53 -7.96
CA PHE A 106 12.43 17.69 -8.22
C PHE A 106 12.06 19.18 -8.36
N HIS A 107 11.45 19.55 -9.49
CA HIS A 107 10.96 20.91 -9.71
C HIS A 107 9.68 21.16 -8.88
N ARG A 108 9.88 21.56 -7.62
CA ARG A 108 8.87 21.81 -6.57
C ARG A 108 8.09 20.57 -6.12
N ALA A 109 7.93 20.43 -4.80
CA ALA A 109 7.03 19.45 -4.21
C ALA A 109 5.59 19.70 -4.72
N SER A 110 4.97 18.65 -5.26
CA SER A 110 3.58 18.73 -5.72
C SER A 110 2.65 18.55 -4.52
N LYS A 111 1.75 19.51 -4.27
CA LYS A 111 0.71 19.33 -3.25
C LYS A 111 -0.28 18.27 -3.74
N HIS A 112 -0.45 17.19 -2.99
CA HIS A 112 -1.40 16.12 -3.30
C HIS A 112 -2.06 15.58 -2.03
N ARG A 113 -3.09 14.72 -2.17
CA ARG A 113 -3.86 14.14 -1.05
C ARG A 113 -3.03 13.41 0.02
N ARG A 114 -1.80 13.01 -0.30
CA ARG A 114 -0.92 12.29 0.65
C ARG A 114 0.04 13.20 1.41
N GLY A 115 0.05 14.51 1.14
CA GLY A 115 0.98 15.47 1.73
C GLY A 115 1.67 16.38 0.69
N THR A 116 2.67 17.12 1.15
CA THR A 116 3.47 18.05 0.33
C THR A 116 4.87 17.49 0.16
N PHE A 117 5.03 16.60 -0.83
CA PHE A 117 6.31 15.99 -1.17
C PHE A 117 6.33 15.55 -2.63
N PRO A 118 7.49 15.46 -3.29
CA PRO A 118 7.60 14.80 -4.59
C PRO A 118 7.19 13.33 -4.48
N ALA A 119 6.39 12.86 -5.45
CA ALA A 119 5.99 11.47 -5.51
C ALA A 119 6.05 10.95 -6.94
N VAL A 120 6.66 9.78 -7.11
CA VAL A 120 6.83 9.12 -8.41
C VAL A 120 6.08 7.80 -8.40
N ASN A 121 5.06 7.69 -9.27
CA ASN A 121 4.36 6.44 -9.48
C ASN A 121 5.05 5.65 -10.60
N MET A 122 5.20 4.36 -10.41
CA MET A 122 5.87 3.46 -11.35
C MET A 122 5.08 2.16 -11.48
N GLY A 123 5.20 1.49 -12.62
CA GLY A 123 4.61 0.18 -12.85
C GLY A 123 3.53 0.24 -13.91
N ILE A 124 2.59 -0.70 -13.86
CA ILE A 124 1.54 -0.86 -14.86
C ILE A 124 0.35 0.00 -14.47
N SER A 125 -0.12 0.78 -15.44
CA SER A 125 -1.33 1.57 -15.33
C SER A 125 -2.30 1.15 -16.43
N TYR A 126 -3.58 1.15 -16.09
CA TYR A 126 -4.68 1.02 -17.03
C TYR A 126 -5.79 1.97 -16.58
N GLY A 127 -6.05 3.01 -17.37
CA GLY A 127 -7.03 4.05 -17.04
C GLY A 127 -6.70 5.39 -17.71
N LYS A 128 -7.41 6.45 -17.32
CA LYS A 128 -7.22 7.83 -17.85
C LYS A 128 -7.31 7.94 -19.38
N GLY A 129 -8.16 7.12 -20.01
CA GLY A 129 -8.35 7.11 -21.47
C GLY A 129 -7.42 6.17 -22.25
N GLN A 130 -6.54 5.43 -21.56
CA GLN A 130 -5.73 4.39 -22.19
C GLN A 130 -6.62 3.24 -22.70
N LYS A 131 -6.36 2.78 -23.93
CA LYS A 131 -7.05 1.62 -24.53
C LYS A 131 -6.38 0.29 -24.18
N VAL A 132 -5.09 0.33 -23.86
CA VAL A 132 -4.28 -0.84 -23.49
C VAL A 132 -3.46 -0.52 -22.23
N PRO A 133 -3.21 -1.51 -21.37
CA PRO A 133 -2.35 -1.31 -20.20
C PRO A 133 -0.92 -0.99 -20.65
N ALA A 134 -0.26 -0.09 -19.93
CA ALA A 134 1.08 0.37 -20.24
C ALA A 134 1.89 0.64 -18.97
N ARG A 135 3.22 0.59 -19.08
CA ARG A 135 4.11 1.02 -18.00
C ARG A 135 4.13 2.55 -17.92
N LEU A 136 4.06 3.09 -16.70
CA LEU A 136 4.24 4.50 -16.43
C LEU A 136 5.62 4.97 -16.89
N GLN A 137 5.66 6.06 -17.64
CA GLN A 137 6.88 6.66 -18.14
C GLN A 137 7.41 7.69 -17.14
N ASN A 138 8.61 7.45 -16.62
CA ASN A 138 9.22 8.30 -15.60
C ASN A 138 10.21 9.34 -16.18
N GLY A 139 10.42 9.35 -17.49
CA GLY A 139 11.29 10.32 -18.17
C GLY A 139 12.68 10.41 -17.54
N VAL A 140 13.06 11.62 -17.13
CA VAL A 140 14.35 11.90 -16.47
C VAL A 140 14.54 11.15 -15.15
N LEU A 141 13.45 10.71 -14.51
CA LEU A 141 13.49 9.97 -13.23
C LEU A 141 13.60 8.45 -13.42
N ALA A 142 13.66 7.96 -14.66
CA ALA A 142 13.71 6.52 -14.93
C ALA A 142 14.91 5.82 -14.28
N ALA A 143 16.09 6.48 -14.24
CA ALA A 143 17.28 5.93 -13.63
C ALA A 143 17.13 5.77 -12.10
N ILE A 144 16.56 6.78 -11.44
CA ILE A 144 16.26 6.77 -9.99
C ILE A 144 15.28 5.64 -9.67
N VAL A 145 14.16 5.57 -10.40
CA VAL A 145 13.16 4.51 -10.21
C VAL A 145 13.78 3.13 -10.44
N SER A 146 14.66 2.97 -11.43
CA SER A 146 15.32 1.69 -11.67
C SER A 146 16.22 1.26 -10.52
N ARG A 147 16.90 2.19 -9.85
CA ARG A 147 17.73 1.89 -8.67
C ARG A 147 16.87 1.48 -7.48
N LEU A 148 15.81 2.25 -7.18
CA LEU A 148 14.88 1.93 -6.09
C LEU A 148 14.15 0.61 -6.31
N VAL A 149 13.79 0.27 -7.55
CA VAL A 149 13.17 -1.02 -7.86
C VAL A 149 14.15 -2.19 -7.72
N GLY A 150 15.45 -1.94 -7.96
CA GLY A 150 16.52 -2.92 -7.79
C GLY A 150 17.09 -3.00 -6.37
N SER A 151 16.70 -2.10 -5.48
CA SER A 151 17.11 -2.09 -4.08
C SER A 151 16.69 -3.36 -3.36
N GLU A 152 17.62 -3.99 -2.65
CA GLU A 152 17.31 -5.16 -1.84
C GLU A 152 16.31 -4.81 -0.72
N ALA A 153 16.50 -3.65 -0.08
CA ALA A 153 15.65 -3.20 1.02
C ALA A 153 14.20 -2.96 0.55
N VAL A 154 14.02 -2.28 -0.59
CA VAL A 154 12.70 -2.06 -1.19
C VAL A 154 12.06 -3.38 -1.65
N ILE A 155 12.84 -4.29 -2.23
CA ILE A 155 12.35 -5.62 -2.64
C ILE A 155 11.87 -6.42 -1.43
N GLN A 156 12.59 -6.39 -0.31
CA GLN A 156 12.20 -7.08 0.93
C GLN A 156 10.89 -6.49 1.48
N MET A 157 10.74 -5.16 1.53
CA MET A 157 9.47 -4.51 1.90
C MET A 157 8.30 -4.92 0.99
N ALA A 158 8.49 -4.88 -0.33
CA ALA A 158 7.46 -5.23 -1.29
C ALA A 158 7.08 -6.72 -1.24
N THR A 159 8.04 -7.59 -0.89
CA THR A 159 7.82 -9.02 -0.65
C THR A 159 6.98 -9.22 0.60
N TYR A 160 7.31 -8.56 1.71
CA TYR A 160 6.53 -8.65 2.94
C TYR A 160 5.11 -8.11 2.76
N ALA A 161 4.95 -6.96 2.11
CA ALA A 161 3.62 -6.41 1.82
C ALA A 161 2.75 -7.40 1.02
N SER A 162 3.33 -8.08 0.02
CA SER A 162 2.65 -9.12 -0.77
C SER A 162 2.31 -10.36 0.07
N ALA A 163 3.22 -10.80 0.93
CA ALA A 163 2.99 -11.93 1.84
C ALA A 163 1.87 -11.64 2.85
N SER A 164 1.90 -10.45 3.47
CA SER A 164 0.84 -9.96 4.35
C SER A 164 -0.50 -9.88 3.62
N TYR A 165 -0.51 -9.39 2.38
CA TYR A 165 -1.73 -9.35 1.58
C TYR A 165 -2.29 -10.75 1.31
N ASN A 166 -1.44 -11.73 0.99
CA ASN A 166 -1.86 -13.12 0.84
C ASN A 166 -2.44 -13.68 2.14
N LEU A 167 -1.78 -13.42 3.28
CA LEU A 167 -2.21 -13.89 4.60
C LEU A 167 -3.62 -13.38 4.97
N TRP A 168 -3.87 -12.10 4.75
CA TRP A 168 -5.07 -11.43 5.21
C TRP A 168 -6.22 -11.41 4.18
N ALA A 169 -5.91 -11.51 2.89
CA ALA A 169 -6.89 -11.50 1.81
C ALA A 169 -6.53 -12.51 0.69
N PRO A 170 -6.42 -13.82 0.99
CA PRO A 170 -5.88 -14.82 0.06
C PRO A 170 -6.63 -14.90 -1.26
N HIS A 171 -7.97 -14.84 -1.24
CA HIS A 171 -8.77 -14.87 -2.47
C HIS A 171 -8.49 -13.66 -3.38
N LEU A 172 -8.27 -12.49 -2.80
CA LEU A 172 -7.98 -11.28 -3.55
C LEU A 172 -6.53 -11.25 -4.03
N HIS A 173 -5.60 -11.78 -3.23
CA HIS A 173 -4.22 -12.00 -3.64
C HIS A 173 -4.14 -12.97 -4.84
N SER A 174 -4.82 -14.13 -4.78
CA SER A 174 -4.91 -15.07 -5.90
C SER A 174 -5.54 -14.43 -7.13
N HIS A 175 -6.59 -13.62 -6.95
CA HIS A 175 -7.17 -12.85 -8.04
C HIS A 175 -6.15 -11.94 -8.73
N TYR A 176 -5.33 -11.21 -7.96
CA TYR A 176 -4.24 -10.39 -8.52
C TYR A 176 -3.20 -11.24 -9.25
N GLU A 177 -2.74 -12.33 -8.64
CA GLU A 177 -1.72 -13.21 -9.22
C GLU A 177 -2.16 -13.82 -10.55
N GLU A 178 -3.38 -14.37 -10.60
CA GLU A 178 -3.94 -14.99 -11.81
C GLU A 178 -4.10 -13.98 -12.95
N HIS A 179 -4.67 -12.80 -12.66
CA HIS A 179 -4.93 -11.79 -13.67
C HIS A 179 -3.64 -11.14 -14.17
N LEU A 180 -2.67 -10.89 -13.29
CA LEU A 180 -1.36 -10.37 -13.68
C LEU A 180 -0.55 -11.41 -14.47
N LYS A 181 -0.60 -12.69 -14.09
CA LYS A 181 0.01 -13.76 -14.88
C LYS A 181 -0.60 -13.85 -16.27
N SER A 182 -1.93 -13.78 -16.39
CA SER A 182 -2.58 -13.73 -17.70
C SER A 182 -2.20 -12.47 -18.48
N LEU A 183 -2.03 -11.33 -17.81
CA LEU A 183 -1.61 -10.08 -18.44
C LEU A 183 -0.20 -10.19 -19.01
N TYR A 184 0.76 -10.69 -18.23
CA TYR A 184 2.15 -10.89 -18.65
C TYR A 184 2.29 -11.89 -19.79
N ASN A 185 1.50 -12.97 -19.78
CA ASN A 185 1.47 -13.92 -20.88
C ASN A 185 0.97 -13.29 -22.19
N LYS A 186 -0.03 -12.40 -22.11
CA LYS A 186 -0.60 -11.72 -23.29
C LYS A 186 0.25 -10.54 -23.77
N LEU A 187 0.91 -9.85 -22.85
CA LEU A 187 1.70 -8.64 -23.09
C LEU A 187 3.08 -8.79 -22.42
N PRO A 188 4.03 -9.55 -23.02
CA PRO A 188 5.32 -9.87 -22.39
C PRO A 188 6.24 -8.67 -22.12
N HIS A 189 5.96 -7.51 -22.72
CA HIS A 189 6.65 -6.26 -22.44
C HIS A 189 6.22 -5.62 -21.11
N LEU A 190 5.10 -6.07 -20.53
CA LEU A 190 4.72 -5.76 -19.16
C LEU A 190 5.34 -6.81 -18.23
N GLN A 191 5.99 -6.35 -17.17
CA GLN A 191 6.70 -7.22 -16.22
C GLN A 191 6.38 -6.80 -14.79
N SER A 192 6.53 -7.73 -13.84
CA SER A 192 6.42 -7.40 -12.42
C SER A 192 7.45 -6.33 -12.03
N ASN A 193 7.11 -5.53 -11.02
CA ASN A 193 8.02 -4.53 -10.48
C ASN A 193 9.04 -5.18 -9.55
N PHE A 194 8.57 -6.06 -8.66
CA PHE A 194 9.40 -6.72 -7.66
C PHE A 194 9.24 -8.24 -7.76
N PRO A 195 10.29 -9.02 -7.48
CA PRO A 195 10.15 -10.46 -7.34
C PRO A 195 9.24 -10.76 -6.14
N ARG A 196 8.40 -11.79 -6.26
CA ARG A 196 7.47 -12.27 -5.20
C ARG A 196 6.44 -11.24 -4.72
N SER A 197 6.22 -10.16 -5.46
CA SER A 197 5.16 -9.19 -5.19
C SER A 197 4.05 -9.26 -6.23
N VAL A 198 2.80 -9.24 -5.77
CA VAL A 198 1.61 -9.14 -6.65
C VAL A 198 1.21 -7.71 -6.98
N PHE A 199 1.93 -6.69 -6.48
CA PHE A 199 1.56 -5.30 -6.73
C PHE A 199 2.08 -4.81 -8.09
N PRO A 200 1.19 -4.47 -9.04
CA PRO A 200 1.60 -4.09 -10.39
C PRO A 200 2.05 -2.63 -10.51
N CYS A 201 1.84 -1.82 -9.47
CA CYS A 201 2.22 -0.42 -9.40
C CYS A 201 2.73 -0.10 -7.99
N ALA A 202 3.71 0.80 -7.90
CA ALA A 202 4.22 1.34 -6.64
C ALA A 202 4.33 2.87 -6.73
N ALA A 203 4.42 3.51 -5.57
CA ALA A 203 4.64 4.94 -5.45
C ALA A 203 5.80 5.17 -4.48
N PHE A 204 6.83 5.88 -4.93
CA PHE A 204 7.90 6.37 -4.08
C PHE A 204 7.59 7.81 -3.68
N ASN A 205 7.65 8.09 -2.37
CA ASN A 205 7.47 9.41 -1.79
C ASN A 205 8.84 9.87 -1.28
N PHE A 206 9.27 11.06 -1.67
CA PHE A 206 10.62 11.60 -1.44
C PHE A 206 10.60 12.83 -0.54
#